data_AF-A0A132A087-F1
#
_entry.id   AF-A0A132A087-F1
#
_cell.length_a   1.000
_cell.length_b   1.000
_cell.length_c   1.000
_cell.angle_alpha   90.00
_cell.angle_beta   90.00
_cell.angle_gamma   90.00
#
_symmetry.space_group_name_H-M   'P 1'
#
loop_
_entity.id
_entity.type
_entity.pdbx_description
1 polymer ?
#
loop_
_entity_poly.entity_id
_entity_poly.type
_entity_poly.pdbx_seq_one_letter_code
_entity_poly.pdbx_strand_id
1 'polypeptide(L)'
;MSSGQRVSKCLVEIFFYVYKILFSRKETEADLNLKLSKHEMHLETFVSAVRLMQAFRTKMWYDSQFISKQLPKIGQTYATVLIENGYITFQDLMESNPRSIEFCLKRNPPFGSLLIEENGGSSPIQSDD
;
A
#
# COMPACT_ATOMS: atom_id res chain seq x y z
N MET A 1 -11.17 -15.64 -1.22
CA MET A 1 -9.97 -15.41 -0.37
C MET A 1 -9.15 -16.69 -0.31
N SER A 2 -7.87 -16.61 -0.69
CA SER A 2 -6.92 -17.72 -0.56
C SER A 2 -6.67 -18.07 0.92
N SER A 3 -6.16 -19.27 1.20
CA SER A 3 -5.89 -19.71 2.58
C SER A 3 -4.99 -18.74 3.35
N GLY A 4 -3.94 -18.19 2.73
CA GLY A 4 -3.04 -17.21 3.36
C GLY A 4 -3.72 -15.88 3.72
N GLN A 5 -4.66 -15.41 2.89
CA GLN A 5 -5.46 -14.20 3.18
C GLN A 5 -6.39 -14.41 4.38
N ARG A 6 -6.97 -15.61 4.51
CA ARG A 6 -7.87 -15.96 5.62
C ARG A 6 -7.09 -16.01 6.94
N VAL A 7 -5.91 -16.64 6.95
CA VAL A 7 -5.05 -16.73 8.15
C VAL A 7 -4.61 -15.34 8.60
N SER A 8 -4.14 -14.50 7.67
CA SER A 8 -3.69 -13.14 8.01
C SER A 8 -4.83 -12.26 8.53
N LYS A 9 -6.05 -12.40 7.99
CA LYS A 9 -7.24 -11.71 8.49
C LYS A 9 -7.61 -12.15 9.90
N CYS A 10 -7.62 -13.45 10.14
CA CYS A 10 -7.90 -13.99 11.46
C CYS A 10 -6.89 -13.47 12.51
N LEU A 11 -5.59 -13.43 12.17
CA LEU A 11 -4.57 -12.85 13.06
C LEU A 11 -4.86 -11.39 13.40
N VAL A 12 -5.13 -10.54 12.41
CA VAL A 12 -5.44 -9.11 12.62
C VAL A 12 -6.69 -8.93 13.50
N GLU A 13 -7.74 -9.73 13.30
CA GLU A 13 -8.96 -9.67 14.11
C GLU A 13 -8.72 -10.10 15.56
N ILE A 14 -7.94 -11.17 15.78
CA ILE A 14 -7.53 -11.61 17.12
C ILE A 14 -6.75 -10.50 17.83
N PHE A 15 -5.78 -9.88 17.15
CA PHE A 15 -5.02 -8.77 17.72
C PHE A 15 -5.91 -7.60 18.09
N PHE A 16 -6.83 -7.19 17.22
CA PHE A 16 -7.76 -6.09 17.49
C PHE A 16 -8.67 -6.37 18.69
N TYR A 17 -9.15 -7.62 18.80
CA TYR A 17 -9.94 -8.08 19.94
C TYR A 17 -9.16 -8.04 21.26
N VAL A 18 -7.93 -8.57 21.26
CA VAL A 18 -7.05 -8.55 22.43
C VAL A 18 -6.69 -7.12 22.83
N TYR A 19 -6.34 -6.26 21.88
CA TYR A 19 -6.09 -4.84 22.14
C TYR A 19 -7.29 -4.15 22.78
N LYS A 20 -8.49 -4.38 22.25
CA LYS A 20 -9.73 -3.82 22.81
C LYS A 20 -9.95 -4.27 24.26
N ILE A 21 -9.72 -5.55 24.57
CA ILE A 21 -9.83 -6.08 25.94
C ILE A 21 -8.81 -5.42 26.88
N LEU A 22 -7.54 -5.35 26.44
CA LEU A 22 -6.45 -4.80 27.26
C LEU A 22 -6.60 -3.29 27.49
N PHE A 23 -7.22 -2.57 26.55
CA PHE A 23 -7.46 -1.14 26.63
C PHE A 23 -8.66 -0.78 27.54
N SER A 24 -9.62 -1.67 27.74
CA SER A 24 -10.77 -1.45 28.64
C SER A 24 -10.43 -1.55 30.14
N ARG A 25 -9.22 -1.96 30.51
CA ARG A 25 -8.82 -2.14 31.91
C ARG A 25 -8.14 -0.86 32.44
N LYS A 26 -8.75 -0.17 33.41
CA LYS A 26 -8.13 0.97 34.13
C LYS A 26 -6.92 0.47 34.94
N GLU A 27 -5.77 1.08 34.78
CA GLU A 27 -4.52 0.66 35.46
C GLU A 27 -3.69 1.83 36.01
N THR A 28 -2.85 1.50 36.99
CA THR A 28 -2.06 2.38 37.85
C THR A 28 -0.67 2.66 37.25
N GLU A 29 0.04 3.72 37.67
CA GLU A 29 1.26 4.23 37.02
C GLU A 29 2.43 3.24 36.86
N ALA A 30 2.59 2.24 37.74
CA ALA A 30 3.65 1.24 37.62
C ALA A 30 3.43 0.25 36.46
N ASP A 31 2.17 -0.02 36.11
CA ASP A 31 1.82 -0.89 34.99
C ASP A 31 2.12 -0.22 33.65
N LEU A 32 2.11 1.11 33.58
CA LEU A 32 2.29 1.87 32.33
C LEU A 32 3.66 1.65 31.66
N ASN A 33 4.77 1.64 32.42
CA ASN A 33 6.10 1.45 31.83
C ASN A 33 6.32 0.01 31.32
N LEU A 34 5.81 -0.99 32.05
CA LEU A 34 5.82 -2.38 31.59
C LEU A 34 4.91 -2.57 30.37
N LYS A 35 3.77 -1.88 30.35
CA LYS A 35 2.82 -1.90 29.23
C LYS A 35 3.41 -1.23 28.00
N LEU A 36 4.18 -0.16 28.13
CA LEU A 36 4.81 0.55 27.02
C LEU A 36 5.80 -0.34 26.24
N SER A 37 6.71 -1.01 26.95
CA SER A 37 7.66 -1.97 26.34
C SER A 37 6.93 -3.16 25.71
N LYS A 38 5.87 -3.67 26.35
CA LYS A 38 5.07 -4.78 25.81
C LYS A 38 4.23 -4.35 24.59
N HIS A 39 3.71 -3.13 24.58
CA HIS A 39 2.95 -2.55 23.47
C HIS A 39 3.82 -2.47 22.21
N GLU A 40 5.08 -2.06 22.32
CA GLU A 40 6.00 -2.02 21.17
C GLU A 40 6.12 -3.39 20.49
N MET A 41 6.29 -4.47 21.26
CA MET A 41 6.35 -5.83 20.72
C MET A 41 5.02 -6.29 20.08
N HIS A 42 3.88 -5.91 20.66
CA HIS A 42 2.56 -6.20 20.09
C HIS A 42 2.25 -5.36 18.85
N LEU A 43 2.76 -4.14 18.74
CA LEU A 43 2.60 -3.26 17.59
C LEU A 43 3.40 -3.78 16.40
N GLU A 44 4.67 -4.17 16.59
CA GLU A 44 5.50 -4.75 15.52
C GLU A 44 4.90 -6.05 14.97
N THR A 45 4.35 -6.89 15.85
CA THR A 45 3.66 -8.12 15.44
C THR A 45 2.39 -7.82 14.63
N PHE A 46 1.63 -6.80 15.06
CA PHE A 46 0.44 -6.36 14.35
C PHE A 46 0.77 -5.77 12.98
N VAL A 47 1.77 -4.89 12.90
CA VAL A 47 2.29 -4.32 11.64
C VAL A 47 2.73 -5.44 10.70
N SER A 48 3.43 -6.45 11.22
CA SER A 48 3.85 -7.63 10.43
C SER A 48 2.66 -8.43 9.89
N ALA A 49 1.62 -8.65 10.70
CA ALA A 49 0.40 -9.32 10.26
C ALA A 49 -0.35 -8.53 9.18
N VAL A 50 -0.41 -7.20 9.31
CA VAL A 50 -1.01 -6.31 8.31
C VAL A 50 -0.20 -6.31 7.01
N ARG A 51 1.13 -6.21 7.07
CA ARG A 51 2.02 -6.31 5.90
C ARG A 51 1.87 -7.65 5.19
N LEU A 52 1.74 -8.75 5.95
CA LEU A 52 1.50 -10.07 5.38
C LEU A 52 0.13 -10.17 4.68
N MET A 53 -0.91 -9.59 5.28
CA MET A 53 -2.23 -9.50 4.62
C MET A 53 -2.14 -8.71 3.31
N GLN A 54 -1.48 -7.55 3.33
CA GLN A 54 -1.26 -6.74 2.13
C GLN A 54 -0.51 -7.57 1.08
N ALA A 55 0.56 -8.26 1.46
CA ALA A 55 1.36 -9.07 0.55
C ALA A 55 0.56 -10.19 -0.12
N PHE A 56 -0.34 -10.85 0.61
CA PHE A 56 -1.23 -11.84 0.00
C PHE A 56 -2.30 -11.23 -0.91
N ARG A 57 -2.69 -9.98 -0.71
CA ARG A 57 -3.65 -9.28 -1.58
C ARG A 57 -2.98 -8.80 -2.86
N THR A 58 -1.83 -8.16 -2.75
CA THR A 58 -1.07 -7.56 -3.87
C THR A 58 -0.17 -8.57 -4.57
N LYS A 59 0.04 -9.76 -3.98
CA LYS A 59 1.02 -10.76 -4.42
C LYS A 59 2.44 -10.19 -4.51
N MET A 60 2.78 -9.34 -3.53
CA MET A 60 4.02 -8.56 -3.52
C MET A 60 4.47 -8.26 -2.09
N TRP A 61 5.78 -8.24 -1.85
CA TRP A 61 6.32 -7.86 -0.54
C TRP A 61 6.16 -6.36 -0.26
N TYR A 62 6.15 -5.99 1.02
CA TYR A 62 5.88 -4.62 1.48
C TYR A 62 7.01 -3.62 1.14
N ASP A 63 8.21 -4.14 0.86
CA ASP A 63 9.44 -3.42 0.50
C ASP A 63 9.72 -3.42 -1.01
N SER A 64 8.80 -3.97 -1.81
CA SER A 64 8.97 -4.07 -3.26
C SER A 64 8.81 -2.72 -3.95
N GLN A 65 9.76 -2.40 -4.83
CA GLN A 65 9.71 -1.21 -5.69
C GLN A 65 8.69 -1.33 -6.85
N PHE A 66 8.17 -2.54 -7.11
CA PHE A 66 7.21 -2.81 -8.20
C PHE A 66 5.77 -2.38 -7.87
N ILE A 67 5.59 -1.29 -7.11
CA ILE A 67 4.28 -0.85 -6.65
C ILE A 67 3.30 -0.59 -7.80
N SER A 68 3.82 -0.17 -8.95
CA SER A 68 3.07 0.04 -10.19
C SER A 68 2.34 -1.20 -10.71
N LYS A 69 2.75 -2.43 -10.34
CA LYS A 69 2.01 -3.67 -10.68
C LYS A 69 0.66 -3.80 -9.99
N GLN A 70 0.41 -3.00 -8.94
CA GLN A 70 -0.90 -2.95 -8.29
C GLN A 70 -1.93 -2.25 -9.19
N LEU A 71 -1.46 -1.50 -10.19
CA LEU A 71 -2.31 -0.77 -11.11
C LEU A 71 -2.85 -1.68 -12.22
N PRO A 72 -4.12 -1.51 -12.59
CA PRO A 72 -4.70 -2.22 -13.72
C PRO A 72 -3.93 -1.87 -15.00
N LYS A 73 -3.80 -2.86 -15.90
CA LYS A 73 -3.11 -2.72 -17.20
C LYS A 73 -1.58 -2.52 -17.12
N ILE A 74 -0.98 -2.53 -15.92
CA ILE A 74 0.48 -2.53 -15.73
C ILE A 74 0.97 -3.96 -15.49
N GLY A 75 1.64 -4.52 -16.51
CA GLY A 75 2.32 -5.81 -16.40
C GLY A 75 3.75 -5.69 -15.86
N GLN A 76 4.45 -6.82 -15.75
CA GLN A 76 5.85 -6.86 -15.27
C GLN A 76 6.78 -5.96 -16.08
N THR A 77 6.67 -5.97 -17.41
CA THR A 77 7.52 -5.17 -18.31
C THR A 77 7.35 -3.67 -18.06
N TYR A 78 6.10 -3.18 -17.99
CA TYR A 78 5.82 -1.78 -17.72
C TYR A 78 6.26 -1.38 -16.31
N ALA A 79 6.09 -2.26 -15.33
CA ALA A 79 6.56 -1.98 -13.98
C ALA A 79 8.08 -1.81 -13.91
N THR A 80 8.86 -2.63 -14.64
CA THR A 80 10.31 -2.47 -14.75
C THR A 80 10.67 -1.11 -15.36
N VAL A 81 10.05 -0.75 -16.49
CA VAL A 81 10.32 0.53 -17.16
C VAL A 81 9.96 1.72 -16.26
N LEU A 82 8.88 1.63 -15.49
CA LEU A 82 8.49 2.67 -14.53
C LEU A 82 9.53 2.86 -13.43
N ILE A 83 10.04 1.76 -12.85
CA ILE A 83 11.12 1.83 -11.84
C ILE A 83 12.39 2.45 -12.43
N GLU A 84 12.79 2.03 -13.63
CA GLU A 84 13.96 2.57 -14.33
C GLU A 84 13.87 4.08 -14.57
N ASN A 85 12.64 4.61 -14.71
CA ASN A 85 12.36 6.04 -14.88
C ASN A 85 12.06 6.75 -13.54
N GLY A 86 12.24 6.09 -12.41
CA GLY A 86 12.10 6.69 -11.07
C GLY A 86 10.68 6.68 -10.49
N TYR A 87 9.71 6.03 -11.14
CA TYR A 87 8.34 5.90 -10.64
C TYR A 87 8.23 4.71 -9.66
N ILE A 88 8.74 4.90 -8.44
CA ILE A 88 8.80 3.84 -7.41
C ILE A 88 7.71 3.99 -6.34
N THR A 89 7.03 5.13 -6.25
CA THR A 89 5.87 5.35 -5.38
C THR A 89 4.63 5.74 -6.18
N PHE A 90 3.45 5.60 -5.56
CA PHE A 90 2.21 6.13 -6.16
C PHE A 90 2.24 7.65 -6.29
N GLN A 91 2.91 8.34 -5.36
CA GLN A 91 3.03 9.80 -5.41
C GLN A 91 3.78 10.25 -6.65
N ASP A 92 4.93 9.62 -6.94
CA ASP A 92 5.74 9.92 -8.14
C ASP A 92 4.92 9.78 -9.42
N LEU A 93 4.04 8.78 -9.46
CA LEU A 93 3.18 8.54 -10.62
C LEU A 93 2.04 9.56 -10.71
N MET A 94 1.37 9.86 -9.59
CA MET A 94 0.23 10.79 -9.54
C MET A 94 0.61 12.24 -9.80
N GLU A 95 1.79 12.67 -9.34
CA GLU A 95 2.30 14.03 -9.55
C GLU A 95 2.94 14.22 -10.92
N SER A 96 3.27 13.13 -11.61
CA SER A 96 3.91 13.20 -12.91
C SER A 96 2.96 13.59 -14.04
N ASN A 97 3.53 14.17 -15.10
CA ASN A 97 2.77 14.50 -16.29
C ASN A 97 2.27 13.20 -16.97
N PRO A 98 0.95 13.06 -17.24
CA PRO A 98 0.39 11.89 -17.92
C PRO A 98 1.12 11.53 -19.23
N ARG A 99 1.57 12.54 -19.98
CA ARG A 99 2.28 12.37 -21.26
C ARG A 99 3.69 11.81 -21.07
N SER A 100 4.35 12.12 -19.96
CA SER A 100 5.65 11.56 -19.61
C SER A 100 5.53 10.06 -19.32
N ILE A 101 4.47 9.65 -18.62
CA ILE A 101 4.15 8.24 -18.37
C ILE A 101 3.90 7.51 -19.70
N GLU A 102 3.11 8.09 -20.60
CA GLU A 102 2.80 7.54 -21.92
C GLU A 102 4.06 7.38 -22.78
N PHE A 103 4.91 8.40 -22.83
CA PHE A 103 6.17 8.38 -23.55
C PHE A 103 7.11 7.28 -23.02
N CYS A 104 7.27 7.22 -21.70
CA CYS A 104 8.06 6.22 -21.00
C CYS A 104 7.58 4.79 -21.32
N LEU A 105 6.27 4.57 -21.26
CA LEU A 105 5.64 3.27 -21.52
C LEU A 105 5.42 2.96 -23.00
N LYS A 106 5.81 3.86 -23.91
CA LYS A 106 5.54 3.77 -25.37
C LYS A 106 4.07 3.49 -25.67
N ARG A 107 3.17 4.13 -24.93
CA ARG A 107 1.72 4.05 -25.11
C ARG A 107 1.20 5.31 -25.76
N ASN A 108 0.13 5.15 -26.54
CA ASN A 108 -0.57 6.30 -27.10
C ASN A 108 -1.45 6.95 -26.03
N PRO A 109 -1.66 8.27 -26.10
CA PRO A 109 -2.72 8.94 -25.34
C PRO A 109 -4.08 8.25 -25.55
N PRO A 110 -4.96 8.18 -24.53
CA PRO A 110 -4.92 8.84 -23.22
C PRO A 110 -4.53 7.90 -22.06
N PHE A 111 -3.59 6.98 -22.27
CA PHE A 111 -3.25 5.94 -21.28
C PHE A 111 -2.82 6.50 -19.91
N GLY A 112 -1.97 7.53 -19.89
CA GLY A 112 -1.44 8.12 -18.66
C GLY A 112 -2.52 8.86 -17.87
N SER A 113 -3.41 9.58 -18.56
CA SER A 113 -4.49 10.32 -17.92
C SER A 113 -5.48 9.37 -17.25
N LEU A 114 -5.86 8.30 -17.96
CA LEU A 114 -6.74 7.26 -17.41
C LEU A 114 -6.10 6.55 -16.21
N LEU A 115 -4.78 6.32 -16.26
CA LEU A 115 -4.05 5.70 -15.15
C LEU A 115 -4.08 6.57 -13.90
N ILE A 116 -3.94 7.90 -14.03
CA ILE A 116 -3.97 8.81 -12.88
C ILE A 116 -5.40 8.96 -12.33
N GLU A 117 -6.39 9.11 -13.21
CA GLU A 117 -7.81 9.24 -12.84
C GLU A 117 -8.33 8.01 -12.08
N GLU A 118 -8.01 6.80 -12.54
CA GLU A 118 -8.44 5.54 -11.91
C GLU A 118 -7.87 5.38 -10.49
N ASN A 119 -6.78 6.09 -10.16
CA ASN A 119 -6.13 6.06 -8.85
C ASN A 119 -6.43 7.29 -7.99
N GLY A 120 -7.46 8.07 -8.32
CA GLY A 120 -7.90 9.22 -7.53
C GLY A 120 -7.05 10.48 -7.70
N GLY A 121 -6.18 10.52 -8.72
CA GLY A 121 -5.52 11.75 -9.12
C GLY A 121 -6.48 12.63 -9.89
N SER A 122 -6.58 13.90 -9.51
CA SER A 122 -7.32 14.90 -10.28
C SER A 122 -6.56 15.21 -11.56
N SER A 123 -7.13 14.86 -12.71
CA SER A 123 -6.60 15.25 -14.02
C SER A 123 -6.33 16.76 -14.04
N PRO A 124 -5.14 17.22 -14.46
CA PRO A 124 -4.97 18.62 -14.82
C PRO A 124 -6.00 18.93 -15.90
N ILE A 125 -6.91 19.86 -15.58
CA ILE A 125 -7.95 20.35 -16.47
C ILE A 125 -7.32 20.53 -17.86
N GLN A 126 -7.80 19.77 -18.84
CA GLN A 126 -7.47 20.01 -20.23
C GLN A 126 -7.99 21.41 -20.55
N SER A 127 -7.09 22.39 -20.62
CA SER A 127 -7.35 23.66 -21.28
C SER A 127 -7.44 23.36 -22.78
N ASP A 128 -8.67 23.19 -23.25
CA ASP A 128 -8.99 23.17 -24.67
C ASP A 128 -8.75 24.59 -25.22
N ASP A 129 -7.66 24.76 -25.98
CA ASP A 129 -7.46 25.82 -26.98
C ASP A 129 -7.56 25.19 -28.38
#